data_AF-A0A1W9VAJ2-F1
#
_entry.id   AF-A0A1W9VAJ2-F1
#
_cell.length_a   1.000
_cell.length_b   1.000
_cell.length_c   1.000
_cell.angle_alpha   90.00
_cell.angle_beta   90.00
_cell.angle_gamma   90.00
#
_symmetry.space_group_name_H-M   'P 1'
#
loop_
_entity.id
_entity.type
_entity.pdbx_description
1 polymer ?
#
loop_
_entity_poly.entity_id
_entity_poly.type
_entity_poly.pdbx_seq_one_letter_code
_entity_poly.pdbx_strand_id
1 'polypeptide(L)'
;MTKFFNKWLRKIHRWLAVPTAILIPIAIVIKFSGRPEWQVVLKQFESIQSLLMLVLAISGSYLYLIPYIVKGQRKRKKAKAALSTQK
;
A
#
# COMPACT_ATOMS: atom_id res chain seq x y z
N MET A 1 16.92 -11.82 -0.94
CA MET A 1 16.77 -10.36 -1.13
C MET A 1 15.34 -9.82 -0.96
N THR A 2 14.29 -10.65 -1.01
CA THR A 2 12.87 -10.20 -0.85
C THR A 2 12.54 -9.54 0.50
N LYS A 3 13.28 -9.85 1.58
CA LYS A 3 13.10 -9.20 2.88
C LYS A 3 13.37 -7.68 2.84
N PHE A 4 14.34 -7.25 2.02
CA PHE A 4 14.68 -5.84 1.84
C PHE A 4 13.54 -5.12 1.11
N PHE A 5 13.11 -5.67 -0.03
CA PHE A 5 11.95 -5.16 -0.78
C PHE A 5 10.69 -5.07 0.08
N ASN A 6 10.37 -6.10 0.88
CA ASN A 6 9.20 -6.09 1.76
C ASN A 6 9.28 -5.02 2.86
N LYS A 7 10.48 -4.72 3.37
CA LYS A 7 10.69 -3.68 4.39
C LYS A 7 10.61 -2.30 3.76
N TRP A 8 11.13 -2.14 2.54
CA TRP A 8 11.06 -0.93 1.74
C TRP A 8 9.63 -0.61 1.28
N LEU A 9 8.89 -1.59 0.76
CA LEU A 9 7.47 -1.48 0.38
C LEU A 9 6.60 -1.01 1.54
N ARG A 10 6.81 -1.53 2.76
CA ARG A 10 6.09 -1.04 3.95
C ARG A 10 6.36 0.43 4.23
N LYS A 11 7.62 0.84 4.10
CA LYS A 11 8.03 2.22 4.37
C LYS A 11 7.43 3.16 3.34
N ILE A 12 7.50 2.81 2.06
CA ILE A 12 6.89 3.59 0.96
C ILE A 12 5.37 3.60 1.04
N HIS A 13 4.72 2.46 1.26
CA HIS A 13 3.26 2.41 1.40
C HIS A 13 2.79 3.33 2.53
N ARG A 14 3.45 3.29 3.70
CA ARG A 14 3.11 4.20 4.80
C ARG A 14 3.43 5.67 4.49
N TRP A 15 4.55 5.92 3.80
CA TRP A 15 4.99 7.27 3.45
C TRP A 15 4.14 7.91 2.34
N LEU A 16 3.55 7.13 1.43
CA LEU A 16 2.58 7.60 0.43
C LEU A 16 1.16 7.68 0.99
N ALA A 17 0.78 6.77 1.89
CA ALA A 17 -0.57 6.76 2.46
C ALA A 17 -0.86 8.00 3.31
N VAL A 18 0.09 8.45 4.12
CA VAL A 18 -0.05 9.63 4.99
C VAL A 18 -0.38 10.91 4.21
N PRO A 19 0.42 11.35 3.22
CA PRO A 19 0.10 12.54 2.45
C PRO A 19 -1.21 12.35 1.67
N THR A 20 -1.45 11.17 1.09
CA THR A 20 -2.71 10.90 0.37
C THR A 20 -3.94 11.05 1.28
N ALA A 21 -3.86 10.58 2.53
CA ALA A 21 -4.93 10.73 3.51
C ALA A 21 -5.16 12.18 3.95
N ILE A 22 -4.11 13.01 3.97
CA ILE A 22 -4.20 14.46 4.26
C ILE A 22 -4.76 15.24 3.06
N LEU A 23 -4.46 14.80 1.82
CA LEU A 23 -4.99 15.44 0.63
C LEU A 23 -6.52 15.38 0.55
N ILE A 24 -7.15 14.29 1.00
CA ILE A 24 -8.61 14.11 0.96
C ILE A 24 -9.37 15.25 1.69
N PRO A 25 -9.12 15.53 2.98
CA PRO A 25 -9.81 16.62 3.67
C PRO A 25 -9.47 17.99 3.08
N ILE A 26 -8.23 18.21 2.61
CA ILE A 26 -7.87 19.47 1.92
C ILE A 26 -8.71 19.65 0.66
N ALA A 27 -8.80 18.62 -0.19
CA ALA A 27 -9.60 18.64 -1.40
C ALA A 27 -11.08 18.91 -1.10
N ILE A 28 -11.62 18.32 -0.03
CA ILE A 28 -12.99 18.57 0.43
C ILE A 28 -13.17 20.06 0.76
N VAL A 29 -12.31 20.64 1.60
CA VAL A 29 -12.41 22.06 1.99
C VAL A 29 -12.35 22.99 0.78
N ILE A 30 -11.42 22.75 -0.15
CA ILE A 30 -11.28 23.58 -1.36
C ILE A 30 -12.53 23.44 -2.24
N LYS A 31 -13.06 22.22 -2.40
CA LYS A 31 -14.27 21.96 -3.21
C LYS A 31 -15.50 22.66 -2.63
N PHE A 32 -15.61 22.74 -1.29
CA PHE A 32 -16.65 23.50 -0.61
C PHE A 32 -16.48 25.03 -0.72
N SER A 33 -15.28 25.54 -1.02
CA SER A 33 -15.05 27.00 -1.18
C SER A 33 -15.68 27.60 -2.45
N GLY A 34 -16.07 26.77 -3.43
CA GLY A 34 -16.78 27.21 -4.64
C GLY A 34 -15.98 28.09 -5.61
N ARG A 35 -14.67 28.29 -5.40
CA ARG A 35 -13.86 29.19 -6.21
C ARG A 35 -13.38 28.52 -7.52
N PRO A 36 -13.68 29.09 -8.70
CA PRO A 36 -13.40 28.47 -9.99
C PRO A 36 -11.90 28.38 -10.32
N GLU A 37 -11.09 29.31 -9.82
CA GLU A 37 -9.63 29.34 -9.98
C GLU A 37 -8.92 28.11 -9.38
N TRP A 38 -9.49 27.52 -8.33
CA TRP A 38 -8.93 26.32 -7.68
C TRP A 38 -9.36 25.02 -8.36
N GLN A 39 -10.37 25.04 -9.23
CA GLN A 39 -10.88 23.84 -9.92
C GLN A 39 -9.82 23.22 -10.85
N VAL A 40 -9.03 24.05 -11.54
CA VAL A 40 -7.97 23.58 -12.45
C VAL A 40 -6.85 22.90 -11.67
N VAL A 41 -6.45 23.50 -10.55
CA VAL A 41 -5.44 22.95 -9.64
C VAL A 41 -5.94 21.65 -9.03
N LEU A 42 -7.19 21.63 -8.54
CA LEU A 42 -7.83 20.43 -8.01
C LEU A 42 -7.85 19.28 -9.01
N LYS A 43 -8.18 19.54 -10.28
CA LYS A 43 -8.26 18.49 -11.31
C LYS A 43 -6.90 17.82 -11.59
N GLN A 44 -5.82 18.61 -11.60
CA GLN A 44 -4.46 18.05 -11.68
C GLN A 44 -4.11 17.25 -10.42
N PHE A 45 -4.44 17.78 -9.24
CA PHE A 45 -4.23 17.09 -7.96
C PHE A 45 -5.00 15.76 -7.86
N GLU A 46 -6.26 15.72 -8.29
CA GLU A 46 -7.09 14.51 -8.32
C GLU A 46 -6.48 13.42 -9.20
N SER A 47 -5.90 13.80 -10.35
CA SER A 47 -5.22 12.88 -11.27
C SER A 47 -3.98 12.25 -10.63
N ILE A 48 -3.14 13.08 -9.99
CA ILE A 48 -1.97 12.62 -9.24
C ILE A 48 -2.40 11.74 -8.07
N GLN A 49 -3.40 12.17 -7.30
CA GLN A 49 -3.95 11.42 -6.18
C GLN A 49 -4.47 10.05 -6.63
N SER A 50 -5.18 9.98 -7.76
CA SER A 50 -5.70 8.72 -8.31
C SER A 50 -4.56 7.75 -8.63
N LEU A 51 -3.49 8.23 -9.27
CA LEU A 51 -2.31 7.42 -9.54
C LEU A 51 -1.62 6.94 -8.26
N LEU A 52 -1.50 7.81 -7.26
CA LEU A 52 -0.97 7.45 -5.93
C LEU A 52 -1.85 6.39 -5.26
N MET A 53 -3.17 6.53 -5.36
CA MET A 53 -4.14 5.59 -4.82
C MET A 53 -4.03 4.21 -5.49
N LEU A 54 -3.80 4.17 -6.80
CA LEU A 54 -3.56 2.92 -7.54
C LEU A 54 -2.28 2.22 -7.03
N VAL A 55 -1.18 2.97 -6.89
CA VAL A 55 0.08 2.43 -6.36
C VAL A 55 -0.09 1.94 -4.92
N LEU A 56 -0.83 2.67 -4.09
CA LEU A 56 -1.18 2.27 -2.72
C LEU A 56 -2.03 0.99 -2.70
N ALA A 57 -3.01 0.87 -3.59
CA ALA A 57 -3.85 -0.31 -3.69
C ALA A 57 -3.04 -1.55 -4.09
N ILE A 58 -2.17 -1.44 -5.09
CA ILE A 58 -1.31 -2.54 -5.54
C ILE A 58 -0.32 -2.94 -4.45
N SER A 59 0.39 -1.96 -3.88
CA SER A 59 1.39 -2.20 -2.82
C SER A 59 0.76 -2.75 -1.53
N GLY A 60 -0.40 -2.22 -1.14
CA GLY A 60 -1.17 -2.68 0.02
C GLY A 60 -1.70 -4.09 -0.16
N SER A 61 -2.23 -4.41 -1.35
CA SER A 61 -2.66 -5.76 -1.70
C SER A 61 -1.51 -6.75 -1.61
N TYR A 62 -0.36 -6.43 -2.20
CA TYR A 62 0.83 -7.28 -2.10
C TYR A 62 1.23 -7.52 -0.64
N LEU A 63 1.30 -6.46 0.16
CA LEU A 63 1.64 -6.54 1.58
C LEU A 63 0.64 -7.38 2.40
N TYR A 64 -0.64 -7.29 2.06
CA TYR A 64 -1.70 -8.08 2.65
C TYR A 64 -1.55 -9.58 2.35
N LEU A 65 -1.11 -9.95 1.15
CA LEU A 65 -0.91 -11.36 0.78
C LEU A 65 0.32 -12.02 1.43
N ILE A 66 1.38 -11.26 1.77
CA ILE A 66 2.62 -11.79 2.37
C ILE A 66 2.37 -12.73 3.56
N PRO A 67 1.63 -12.33 4.63
CA PRO A 67 1.42 -13.20 5.78
C PRO A 67 0.74 -14.52 5.42
N TYR A 68 -0.18 -14.53 4.45
CA TYR A 68 -0.86 -15.75 3.99
C TYR A 68 0.11 -16.71 3.31
N ILE A 69 0.97 -16.20 2.43
CA ILE A 69 1.99 -16.99 1.73
C ILE A 69 3.02 -17.53 2.74
N VAL A 70 3.50 -16.69 3.65
CA VAL A 70 4.49 -17.07 4.68
C VAL A 70 3.93 -18.12 5.64
N LYS A 71 2.65 -18.03 6.01
CA LYS A 71 1.98 -19.03 6.85
C LYS A 71 1.97 -20.41 6.18
N GLY A 72 1.67 -20.46 4.88
CA GLY A 72 1.73 -21.70 4.09
C GLY A 72 3.14 -22.30 4.01
N GLN A 73 4.15 -21.47 3.74
CA GLN A 73 5.55 -21.90 3.68
C GLN A 73 6.07 -22.46 5.01
N ARG A 74 5.71 -21.85 6.14
CA ARG A 74 6.09 -22.34 7.49
C ARG A 74 5.51 -23.71 7.79
N LYS A 75 4.25 -23.97 7.41
CA LYS A 75 3.62 -25.30 7.60
C LYS A 75 4.35 -26.38 6.80
N ARG A 76 4.67 -26.11 5.53
CA ARG A 76 5.43 -27.05 4.68
C ARG A 76 6.83 -27.36 5.23
N LYS A 77 7.52 -26.35 5.77
CA LYS A 77 8.83 -26.56 6.41
C LYS A 77 8.74 -27.43 7.67
N LYS A 78 7.74 -27.21 8.53
CA LYS A 78 7.51 -28.05 9.72
C LYS A 78 7.21 -29.51 9.34
N ALA A 79 6.34 -29.73 8.35
CA ALA A 79 6.04 -31.08 7.86
C ALA A 79 7.28 -31.78 7.29
N LYS A 80 8.10 -31.07 6.49
CA LYS A 80 9.34 -31.62 5.93
C LYS A 80 10.37 -31.96 7.02
N ALA A 81 10.48 -31.13 8.06
CA ALA A 81 11.36 -31.38 9.20
C ALA A 81 10.92 -32.61 10.02
N ALA A 82 9.62 -32.79 10.25
CA ALA A 82 9.09 -33.97 10.95
C ALA A 82 9.36 -35.27 10.17
N LEU A 83 9.22 -35.25 8.84
CA LEU A 83 9.54 -36.40 7.98
C LEU A 83 11.04 -36.74 7.93
N SER A 84 11.94 -35.77 8.13
CA SER A 84 13.39 -36.04 8.16
C SER A 84 13.89 -36.53 9.51
N THR A 85 13.14 -36.35 10.60
CA THR A 85 13.49 -36.87 11.94
C THR A 85 13.03 -38.32 12.13
N GLN A 86 12.15 -38.81 11.26
CA GLN A 86 11.63 -40.18 11.28
C GLN A 86 12.43 -41.13 10.36
N LYS A 87 13.47 -40.64 9.67
CA LYS A 87 14.29 -41.40 8.73
C LYS A 87 15.72 -41.49 9.24
#